data_AF-A0A8S1B0F7-F1
#
_entry.id   AF-A0A8S1B0F7-F1
#
_cell.length_a   1.000
_cell.length_b   1.000
_cell.length_c   1.000
_cell.angle_alpha   90.00
_cell.angle_beta   90.00
_cell.angle_gamma   90.00
#
_symmetry.space_group_name_H-M   'P 1'
#
loop_
_entity.id
_entity.type
_entity.pdbx_description
1 polymer ?
#
loop_
_entity_poly.entity_id
_entity_poly.type
_entity_poly.pdbx_seq_one_letter_code
_entity_poly.pdbx_strand_id
1 'polypeptide(L)'
;MGVEAEELPAPNLNERVADAVAAIRRVSKVSKGLSGCSQKALKEATASILESAQVLLTRTTTEETALLRAQNAKLSAQMAELRKEHEELKAEMANFRREHLRREVGLPHAAPQPQLQLPSQPLEQQSPQETELARLIRQEMASFNARFSVLEGRILRPPLAVDQRSTPAPTYASQAAAPRAAQPAQAAAATQKRSVRTAASQKETGPKSNRQLKKEAKLAKKAGATAAPPTQTARPVTGEPATRPESEWTVAGAAKKSKKARQRAKKQAQKEQAAEREA
;
A
#
# COMPACT_ATOMS: atom_id res chain seq x y z
N MET A 1 21.16 15.49 -17.41
CA MET A 1 21.25 15.15 -15.98
C MET A 1 19.91 14.59 -15.55
N GLY A 2 19.80 13.28 -15.46
CA GLY A 2 18.62 12.61 -14.92
C GLY A 2 18.66 12.74 -13.40
N VAL A 3 17.68 13.41 -12.82
CA VAL A 3 17.49 13.37 -11.37
C VAL A 3 16.80 12.04 -11.12
N GLU A 4 17.57 11.03 -10.73
CA GLU A 4 17.03 9.79 -10.19
C GLU A 4 16.06 10.19 -9.07
N ALA A 5 14.78 9.90 -9.27
CA ALA A 5 13.73 10.23 -8.32
C ALA A 5 13.86 9.24 -7.15
N GLU A 6 14.78 9.56 -6.25
CA GLU A 6 14.94 8.89 -4.96
C GLU A 6 13.57 8.88 -4.27
N GLU A 7 13.00 7.69 -4.09
CA GLU A 7 11.65 7.48 -3.58
C GLU A 7 11.63 7.82 -2.08
N LEU A 8 11.51 9.12 -1.79
CA LEU A 8 11.56 9.64 -0.45
C LEU A 8 10.18 9.54 0.20
N PRO A 9 10.11 9.08 1.46
CA PRO A 9 8.88 9.14 2.25
C PRO A 9 8.26 10.54 2.21
N ALA A 10 6.93 10.62 2.09
CA ALA A 10 6.17 11.88 2.09
C ALA A 10 6.59 12.92 3.15
N PRO A 11 6.93 12.56 4.42
CA PRO A 11 7.42 13.55 5.39
C PRO A 11 8.75 14.21 4.97
N ASN A 12 9.66 13.46 4.34
CA ASN A 12 10.96 13.96 3.91
C ASN A 12 10.83 14.94 2.71
N LEU A 13 9.79 14.77 1.89
CA LEU A 13 9.49 15.69 0.78
C LEU A 13 9.12 17.08 1.30
N ASN A 14 8.25 17.17 2.33
CA ASN A 14 7.82 18.45 2.88
C ASN A 14 8.98 19.22 3.53
N GLU A 15 9.89 18.50 4.22
CA GLU A 15 11.11 19.08 4.78
C GLU A 15 12.04 19.61 3.68
N ARG A 16 12.31 18.82 2.62
CA ARG A 16 13.10 19.30 1.46
C ARG A 16 12.48 20.53 0.79
N VAL A 17 11.16 20.58 0.64
CA VAL A 17 10.47 21.76 0.08
C VAL A 17 10.63 22.98 1.01
N ALA A 18 10.47 22.80 2.32
CA ALA A 18 10.66 23.86 3.29
C ALA A 18 12.10 24.40 3.28
N ASP A 19 13.10 23.52 3.20
CA ASP A 19 14.51 23.87 3.12
C ASP A 19 14.87 24.60 1.82
N ALA A 20 14.34 24.14 0.68
CA ALA A 20 14.52 24.80 -0.60
C ALA A 20 13.89 26.20 -0.58
N VAL A 21 12.67 26.35 -0.03
CA VAL A 21 12.02 27.65 0.16
C VAL A 21 12.83 28.54 1.09
N ALA A 22 13.39 27.99 2.18
CA ALA A 22 14.27 28.73 3.08
C ALA A 22 15.54 29.19 2.36
N ALA A 23 16.14 28.37 1.50
CA ALA A 23 17.28 28.73 0.66
C ALA A 23 16.95 29.87 -0.31
N ILE A 24 15.81 29.80 -1.02
CA ILE A 24 15.35 30.86 -1.92
C ILE A 24 15.15 32.18 -1.15
N ARG A 25 14.52 32.10 0.03
CA ARG A 25 14.35 33.26 0.92
C ARG A 25 15.71 33.85 1.34
N ARG A 26 16.72 33.02 1.66
CA ARG A 26 18.08 33.50 1.94
C ARG A 26 18.69 34.21 0.73
N VAL A 27 18.63 33.62 -0.46
CA VAL A 27 19.15 34.22 -1.71
C VAL A 27 18.50 35.58 -1.98
N SER A 28 17.18 35.68 -1.83
CA SER A 28 16.46 36.95 -2.02
C SER A 28 16.90 38.06 -1.05
N LYS A 29 17.37 37.71 0.15
CA LYS A 29 17.84 38.66 1.17
C LYS A 29 19.28 39.10 0.94
N VAL A 30 20.14 38.19 0.48
CA VAL A 30 21.59 38.42 0.36
C VAL A 30 21.96 39.07 -0.98
N SER A 31 21.15 38.85 -2.02
CA SER A 31 21.45 39.38 -3.35
C SER A 31 21.18 40.89 -3.44
N LYS A 32 22.26 41.66 -3.56
CA LYS A 32 22.23 43.12 -3.73
C LYS A 32 21.62 43.57 -5.08
N GLY A 33 21.57 42.66 -6.07
CA GLY A 33 21.03 42.94 -7.41
C GLY A 33 19.53 42.64 -7.57
N LEU A 34 18.91 41.96 -6.61
CA LEU A 34 17.47 41.66 -6.62
C LEU A 34 16.73 42.76 -5.86
N SER A 35 16.17 43.75 -6.56
CA SER A 35 15.39 44.83 -5.93
C SER A 35 13.88 44.74 -6.23
N GLY A 36 13.08 45.30 -5.31
CA GLY A 36 11.66 45.65 -5.46
C GLY A 36 10.76 44.55 -6.00
N CYS A 37 10.54 44.56 -7.31
CA CYS A 37 9.62 43.66 -8.00
C CYS A 37 10.08 42.20 -7.95
N SER A 38 11.38 41.95 -8.13
CA SER A 38 11.96 40.60 -8.16
C SER A 38 11.89 39.90 -6.80
N GLN A 39 12.20 40.62 -5.71
CA GLN A 39 12.03 40.10 -4.35
C GLN A 39 10.56 39.81 -4.02
N LYS A 40 9.64 40.66 -4.50
CA LYS A 40 8.19 40.44 -4.31
C LYS A 40 7.75 39.17 -5.04
N ALA A 41 8.15 39.00 -6.30
CA ALA A 41 7.88 37.80 -7.08
C ALA A 41 8.45 36.54 -6.42
N LEU A 42 9.68 36.58 -5.87
CA LEU A 42 10.25 35.44 -5.13
C LEU A 42 9.49 35.12 -3.85
N LYS A 43 9.03 36.14 -3.11
CA LYS A 43 8.20 35.94 -1.90
C LYS A 43 6.84 35.32 -2.25
N GLU A 44 6.21 35.81 -3.31
CA GLU A 44 4.94 35.30 -3.80
C GLU A 44 5.07 33.87 -4.33
N ALA A 45 6.10 33.60 -5.15
CA ALA A 45 6.40 32.25 -5.64
C ALA A 45 6.68 31.28 -4.50
N THR A 46 7.49 31.67 -3.51
CA THR A 46 7.73 30.80 -2.33
C THR A 46 6.49 30.57 -1.48
N ALA A 47 5.59 31.54 -1.38
CA ALA A 47 4.29 31.33 -0.72
C ALA A 47 3.40 30.35 -1.51
N SER A 48 3.32 30.53 -2.83
CA SER A 48 2.56 29.65 -3.73
C SER A 48 3.07 28.21 -3.74
N ILE A 49 4.40 28.00 -3.68
CA ILE A 49 5.02 26.67 -3.56
C ILE A 49 4.61 26.01 -2.23
N LEU A 50 4.68 26.73 -1.11
CA LEU A 50 4.31 26.18 0.20
C LEU A 50 2.81 25.82 0.26
N GLU A 51 1.95 26.67 -0.31
CA GLU A 51 0.52 26.38 -0.40
C GLU A 51 0.25 25.13 -1.24
N SER A 52 0.87 25.02 -2.41
CA SER A 52 0.73 23.86 -3.29
C SER A 52 1.23 22.57 -2.64
N ALA A 53 2.39 22.63 -1.96
CA ALA A 53 2.95 21.50 -1.22
C ALA A 53 2.02 21.05 -0.07
N GLN A 54 1.42 22.01 0.65
CA GLN A 54 0.45 21.70 1.70
C GLN A 54 -0.81 21.04 1.15
N VAL A 55 -1.34 21.53 0.02
CA VAL A 55 -2.51 20.92 -0.65
C VAL A 55 -2.19 19.49 -1.06
N LEU A 56 -1.05 19.26 -1.71
CA LEU A 56 -0.60 17.92 -2.11
C LEU A 56 -0.48 17.00 -0.90
N LEU A 57 0.14 17.45 0.20
CA LEU A 57 0.27 16.67 1.43
C LEU A 57 -1.10 16.30 2.02
N THR A 58 -2.04 17.24 2.07
CA THR A 58 -3.39 16.95 2.57
C THR A 58 -4.14 15.97 1.68
N ARG A 59 -3.95 16.07 0.35
CA ARG A 59 -4.57 15.17 -0.61
C ARG A 59 -3.99 13.76 -0.52
N THR A 60 -2.66 13.62 -0.51
CA THR A 60 -2.01 12.31 -0.42
C THR A 60 -2.36 11.62 0.88
N THR A 61 -2.28 12.30 2.02
CA THR A 61 -2.64 11.71 3.31
C THR A 61 -4.11 11.31 3.39
N THR A 62 -5.03 12.08 2.83
CA THR A 62 -6.47 11.75 2.88
C THR A 62 -6.83 10.60 1.94
N GLU A 63 -6.34 10.63 0.70
CA GLU A 63 -6.55 9.56 -0.29
C GLU A 63 -5.88 8.25 0.15
N GLU A 64 -4.64 8.30 0.63
CA GLU A 64 -3.93 7.14 1.17
C GLU A 64 -4.68 6.52 2.34
N THR A 65 -5.14 7.33 3.30
CA THR A 65 -5.90 6.80 4.44
C THR A 65 -7.25 6.23 3.99
N ALA A 66 -7.91 6.81 2.97
CA ALA A 66 -9.14 6.26 2.42
C ALA A 66 -8.90 4.89 1.76
N LEU A 67 -7.82 4.76 0.98
CA LEU A 67 -7.42 3.52 0.34
C LEU A 67 -7.07 2.44 1.36
N LEU A 68 -6.30 2.77 2.40
CA LEU A 68 -5.96 1.84 3.48
C LEU A 68 -7.20 1.36 4.22
N ARG A 69 -8.18 2.25 4.50
CA ARG A 69 -9.46 1.84 5.11
C ARG A 69 -10.26 0.91 4.20
N ALA A 70 -10.32 1.19 2.90
CA ALA A 70 -11.01 0.34 1.94
C ALA A 70 -10.35 -1.05 1.83
N GLN A 71 -9.02 -1.11 1.81
CA GLN A 71 -8.29 -2.37 1.82
C GLN A 71 -8.49 -3.16 3.11
N ASN A 72 -8.46 -2.49 4.26
CA ASN A 72 -8.71 -3.13 5.55
C ASN A 72 -10.13 -3.70 5.64
N ALA A 73 -11.12 -2.96 5.14
CA ALA A 73 -12.51 -3.43 5.04
C ALA A 73 -12.61 -4.67 4.12
N LYS A 74 -11.94 -4.64 2.95
CA LYS A 74 -11.89 -5.78 2.03
C LYS A 74 -11.24 -7.01 2.67
N LEU A 75 -10.08 -6.86 3.30
CA LEU A 75 -9.39 -7.95 4.01
C LEU A 75 -10.25 -8.51 5.14
N SER A 76 -10.93 -7.64 5.89
CA SER A 76 -11.83 -8.05 6.96
C SER A 76 -13.01 -8.87 6.42
N ALA A 77 -13.58 -8.47 5.28
CA ALA A 77 -14.64 -9.23 4.61
C ALA A 77 -14.15 -10.61 4.15
N GLN A 78 -12.98 -10.68 3.51
CA GLN A 78 -12.36 -11.94 3.09
C GLN A 78 -12.07 -12.87 4.28
N MET A 79 -11.58 -12.30 5.39
CA MET A 79 -11.34 -13.06 6.62
C MET A 79 -12.64 -13.53 7.30
N ALA A 80 -13.76 -12.84 7.10
CA ALA A 80 -15.07 -13.29 7.58
C ALA A 80 -15.61 -14.43 6.71
N GLU A 81 -15.50 -14.30 5.38
CA GLU A 81 -15.87 -15.33 4.41
C GLU A 81 -15.08 -16.63 4.62
N LEU A 82 -13.76 -16.54 4.72
CA LEU A 82 -12.90 -17.71 4.95
C LEU A 82 -13.22 -18.41 6.29
N ARG A 83 -13.54 -17.64 7.34
CA ARG A 83 -13.98 -18.23 8.62
C ARG A 83 -15.31 -18.95 8.48
N LYS A 84 -16.24 -18.40 7.70
CA LYS A 84 -17.52 -19.04 7.41
C LYS A 84 -17.33 -20.36 6.67
N GLU A 85 -16.57 -20.37 5.59
CA GLU A 85 -16.25 -21.58 4.82
C GLU A 85 -15.57 -22.66 5.69
N HIS A 86 -14.66 -22.24 6.57
CA HIS A 86 -13.99 -23.17 7.48
C HIS A 86 -14.94 -23.81 8.50
N GLU A 87 -15.91 -23.05 9.03
CA GLU A 87 -16.93 -23.59 9.93
C GLU A 87 -17.93 -24.50 9.18
N GLU A 88 -18.28 -24.17 7.94
CA GLU A 88 -19.07 -25.04 7.05
C GLU A 88 -18.36 -26.37 6.80
N LEU A 89 -17.08 -26.34 6.42
CA LEU A 89 -16.28 -27.55 6.19
C LEU A 89 -16.14 -28.41 7.45
N LYS A 90 -15.96 -27.79 8.62
CA LYS A 90 -15.98 -28.52 9.90
C LYS A 90 -17.33 -29.20 10.15
N ALA A 91 -18.43 -28.51 9.86
CA ALA A 91 -19.78 -29.05 10.02
C ALA A 91 -20.01 -30.24 9.07
N GLU A 92 -19.56 -30.13 7.80
CA GLU A 92 -19.59 -31.21 6.82
C GLU A 92 -18.77 -32.42 7.25
N MET A 93 -17.53 -32.22 7.72
CA MET A 93 -16.71 -33.32 8.24
C MET A 93 -17.35 -34.00 9.46
N ALA A 94 -17.97 -33.22 10.36
CA ALA A 94 -18.70 -33.77 11.49
C ALA A 94 -19.94 -34.57 11.04
N ASN A 95 -20.68 -34.09 10.04
CA ASN A 95 -21.78 -34.82 9.42
C ASN A 95 -21.29 -36.12 8.79
N PHE A 96 -20.21 -36.08 8.01
CA PHE A 96 -19.64 -37.26 7.37
C PHE A 96 -19.24 -38.33 8.39
N ARG A 97 -18.59 -37.93 9.49
CA ARG A 97 -18.26 -38.84 10.59
C ARG A 97 -19.50 -39.46 11.23
N ARG A 98 -20.57 -38.69 11.42
CA ARG A 98 -21.85 -39.21 11.96
C ARG A 98 -22.51 -40.21 11.01
N GLU A 99 -22.57 -39.89 9.72
CA GLU A 99 -23.15 -40.79 8.71
C GLU A 99 -22.31 -42.07 8.54
N HIS A 100 -20.99 -41.95 8.57
CA HIS A 100 -20.07 -43.09 8.55
C HIS A 100 -20.31 -44.01 9.75
N LEU A 101 -20.38 -43.44 10.96
CA LEU A 101 -20.65 -44.21 12.17
C LEU A 101 -22.04 -44.86 12.14
N ARG A 102 -23.05 -44.20 11.56
CA ARG A 102 -24.39 -44.79 11.37
C ARG A 102 -24.36 -45.99 10.41
N ARG A 103 -23.54 -45.95 9.35
CA ARG A 103 -23.38 -47.06 8.40
C ARG A 103 -22.59 -48.22 9.00
N GLU A 104 -21.49 -47.94 9.69
CA GLU A 104 -20.61 -48.97 10.25
C GLU A 104 -21.17 -49.62 11.52
N VAL A 105 -21.73 -48.83 12.43
CA VAL A 105 -22.33 -49.32 13.69
C VAL A 105 -23.79 -49.70 13.46
N GLY A 106 -24.13 -50.09 12.22
CA GLY A 106 -25.48 -50.39 11.77
C GLY A 106 -26.31 -51.06 12.85
N LEU A 107 -27.30 -50.33 13.37
CA LEU A 107 -28.50 -50.96 13.91
C LEU A 107 -29.02 -51.82 12.76
N PRO A 108 -29.02 -53.16 12.87
CA PRO A 108 -29.38 -54.01 11.77
C PRO A 108 -30.80 -53.64 11.36
N HIS A 109 -30.94 -53.07 10.16
CA HIS A 109 -32.23 -53.04 9.50
C HIS A 109 -32.61 -54.51 9.34
N ALA A 110 -33.56 -54.94 10.17
CA ALA A 110 -34.04 -56.30 10.28
C ALA A 110 -34.72 -56.72 8.97
N ALA A 111 -33.90 -57.01 7.96
CA ALA A 111 -34.30 -57.87 6.87
C ALA A 111 -34.02 -59.31 7.34
N PRO A 112 -35.05 -60.17 7.45
CA PRO A 112 -34.82 -61.57 7.71
C PRO A 112 -34.22 -62.16 6.43
N GLN A 113 -32.92 -62.48 6.44
CA GLN A 113 -32.37 -63.43 5.48
C GLN A 113 -31.71 -64.61 6.18
N PRO A 114 -31.96 -65.82 5.67
CA PRO A 114 -31.52 -67.04 6.30
C PRO A 114 -30.01 -67.20 6.14
N GLN A 115 -29.43 -67.79 7.18
CA GLN A 115 -28.09 -68.36 7.19
C GLN A 115 -27.78 -69.05 5.85
N LEU A 116 -26.62 -68.77 5.27
CA LEU A 116 -25.65 -69.80 4.89
C LEU A 116 -24.37 -69.16 4.36
N GLN A 117 -23.29 -69.57 5.02
CA GLN A 117 -21.93 -69.72 4.51
C GLN A 117 -21.15 -68.45 4.17
N LEU A 118 -20.15 -68.27 5.03
CA LEU A 118 -18.93 -67.51 4.83
C LEU A 118 -18.00 -68.31 3.90
N PRO A 119 -17.68 -67.87 2.67
CA PRO A 119 -16.43 -68.24 2.03
C PRO A 119 -15.42 -67.13 2.27
N SER A 120 -14.24 -67.53 2.72
CA SER A 120 -12.99 -66.76 2.73
C SER A 120 -12.93 -65.80 1.54
N GLN A 121 -12.77 -64.50 1.79
CA GLN A 121 -12.60 -63.51 0.72
C GLN A 121 -11.48 -63.97 -0.22
N PRO A 122 -11.76 -64.19 -1.51
CA PRO A 122 -10.69 -64.18 -2.49
C PRO A 122 -10.14 -62.75 -2.49
N LEU A 123 -8.81 -62.63 -2.48
CA LEU A 123 -8.13 -61.44 -2.99
C LEU A 123 -8.80 -61.16 -4.34
N GLU A 124 -9.69 -60.18 -4.38
CA GLU A 124 -10.36 -59.75 -5.60
C GLU A 124 -9.27 -59.60 -6.65
N GLN A 125 -9.46 -60.36 -7.72
CA GLN A 125 -8.62 -60.40 -8.89
C GLN A 125 -8.78 -59.03 -9.55
N GLN A 126 -8.19 -58.00 -8.93
CA GLN A 126 -8.16 -56.63 -9.43
C GLN A 126 -7.72 -56.77 -10.87
N SER A 127 -8.59 -56.33 -11.78
CA SER A 127 -8.31 -56.46 -13.20
C SER A 127 -6.89 -55.92 -13.45
N PRO A 128 -6.09 -56.57 -14.32
CA PRO A 128 -4.72 -56.12 -14.56
C PRO A 128 -4.68 -54.62 -14.89
N GLN A 129 -5.74 -54.10 -15.50
CA GLN A 129 -5.98 -52.69 -15.78
C GLN A 129 -6.09 -51.79 -14.53
N GLU A 130 -6.80 -52.21 -13.48
CA GLU A 130 -6.87 -51.46 -12.22
C GLU A 130 -5.54 -51.43 -11.49
N THR A 131 -4.79 -52.53 -11.54
CA THR A 131 -3.45 -52.60 -10.93
C THR A 131 -2.48 -51.67 -11.65
N GLU A 132 -2.53 -51.62 -12.98
CA GLU A 132 -1.76 -50.67 -13.80
C GLU A 132 -2.14 -49.22 -13.51
N LEU A 133 -3.44 -48.91 -13.43
CA LEU A 133 -3.93 -47.57 -13.10
C LEU A 133 -3.48 -47.14 -11.71
N ALA A 134 -3.57 -48.02 -10.70
CA ALA A 134 -3.11 -47.73 -9.35
C ALA A 134 -1.59 -47.52 -9.28
N ARG A 135 -0.82 -48.21 -10.14
CA ARG A 135 0.62 -48.02 -10.26
C ARG A 135 0.95 -46.67 -10.92
N LEU A 136 0.21 -46.31 -11.97
CA LEU A 136 0.34 -45.03 -12.66
C LEU A 136 0.02 -43.86 -11.73
N ILE A 137 -1.09 -43.93 -10.99
CA ILE A 137 -1.46 -42.90 -10.01
C ILE A 137 -0.37 -42.76 -8.95
N ARG A 138 0.17 -43.87 -8.41
CA ARG A 138 1.28 -43.80 -7.45
C ARG A 138 2.54 -43.18 -8.04
N GLN A 139 2.87 -43.50 -9.29
CA GLN A 139 4.01 -42.91 -9.99
C GLN A 139 3.81 -41.40 -10.22
N GLU A 140 2.63 -40.98 -10.66
CA GLU A 140 2.31 -39.56 -10.83
C GLU A 140 2.33 -38.83 -9.49
N MET A 141 1.75 -39.39 -8.43
CA MET A 141 1.82 -38.79 -7.10
C MET A 141 3.27 -38.62 -6.62
N ALA A 142 4.14 -39.61 -6.86
CA ALA A 142 5.55 -39.49 -6.54
C ALA A 142 6.25 -38.39 -7.36
N SER A 143 5.90 -38.27 -8.65
CA SER A 143 6.44 -37.23 -9.55
C SER A 143 6.00 -35.82 -9.09
N PHE A 144 4.73 -35.65 -8.73
CA PHE A 144 4.20 -34.40 -8.20
C PHE A 144 4.85 -34.02 -6.86
N ASN A 145 5.05 -34.99 -5.96
CA ASN A 145 5.68 -34.73 -4.66
C ASN A 145 7.14 -34.28 -4.80
N ALA A 146 7.89 -34.89 -5.74
CA ALA A 146 9.25 -34.46 -6.06
C ALA A 146 9.30 -33.04 -6.62
N ARG A 147 8.36 -32.69 -7.52
CA ARG A 147 8.23 -31.33 -8.07
C ARG A 147 7.87 -30.31 -6.99
N PHE A 148 6.95 -30.65 -6.09
CA PHE A 148 6.59 -29.80 -4.95
C PHE A 148 7.78 -29.56 -4.03
N SER A 149 8.56 -30.60 -3.71
CA SER A 149 9.75 -30.47 -2.86
C SER A 149 10.77 -29.45 -3.43
N VAL A 150 10.93 -29.39 -4.75
CA VAL A 150 11.79 -28.38 -5.42
C VAL A 150 11.20 -26.97 -5.34
N LEU A 151 9.88 -26.83 -5.50
CA LEU A 151 9.20 -25.54 -5.36
C LEU A 151 9.23 -25.05 -3.90
N GLU A 152 9.02 -25.91 -2.91
CA GLU A 152 9.11 -25.54 -1.50
C GLU A 152 10.51 -25.02 -1.15
N GLY A 153 11.55 -25.68 -1.67
CA GLY A 153 12.93 -25.23 -1.48
C GLY A 153 13.24 -23.86 -2.09
N ARG A 154 12.48 -23.41 -3.11
CA ARG A 154 12.69 -22.12 -3.80
C ARG A 154 11.75 -21.00 -3.34
N ILE A 155 10.52 -21.35 -2.96
CA ILE A 155 9.45 -20.38 -2.66
C ILE A 155 9.30 -20.20 -1.15
N LEU A 156 9.33 -21.28 -0.37
CA LEU A 156 9.16 -21.23 1.09
C LEU A 156 10.48 -21.03 1.85
N ARG A 157 11.62 -21.26 1.17
CA ARG A 157 12.91 -20.75 1.59
C ARG A 157 13.40 -19.78 0.53
N PRO A 158 13.04 -18.48 0.63
CA PRO A 158 13.82 -17.45 -0.02
C PRO A 158 15.30 -17.74 0.28
N PRO A 159 16.20 -17.78 -0.71
CA PRO A 159 17.59 -18.03 -0.46
C PRO A 159 18.06 -17.00 0.56
N LEU A 160 18.17 -17.41 1.82
CA LEU A 160 18.81 -16.63 2.86
C LEU A 160 20.18 -16.32 2.29
N ALA A 161 20.53 -15.04 2.25
CA ALA A 161 21.73 -14.48 1.66
C ALA A 161 23.02 -14.95 2.38
N VAL A 162 23.22 -16.26 2.51
CA VAL A 162 24.24 -16.91 3.33
C VAL A 162 25.13 -17.84 2.48
N ASP A 163 24.80 -18.13 1.23
CA ASP A 163 25.64 -18.99 0.38
C ASP A 163 26.05 -18.37 -0.97
N GLN A 164 26.56 -17.14 -0.91
CA GLN A 164 27.39 -16.57 -2.00
C GLN A 164 28.89 -16.91 -1.80
N ARG A 165 29.24 -17.92 -1.00
CA ARG A 165 30.63 -18.32 -0.74
C ARG A 165 31.05 -19.67 -1.31
N SER A 166 30.25 -20.25 -2.21
CA SER A 166 30.71 -21.36 -3.05
C SER A 166 30.60 -21.01 -4.52
N THR A 167 31.35 -19.99 -4.93
CA THR A 167 31.97 -20.02 -6.25
C THR A 167 33.16 -20.97 -6.17
N PRO A 168 33.11 -22.20 -6.73
CA PRO A 168 34.34 -22.90 -7.02
C PRO A 168 35.13 -22.03 -8.00
N ALA A 169 36.32 -21.62 -7.59
CA ALA A 169 37.25 -20.90 -8.45
C ALA A 169 37.36 -21.61 -9.81
N PRO A 170 37.37 -20.88 -10.95
CA PRO A 170 37.65 -21.48 -12.24
C PRO A 170 39.08 -22.00 -12.23
N THR A 171 39.24 -23.29 -11.98
CA THR A 171 40.52 -23.99 -12.16
C THR A 171 40.90 -23.87 -13.63
N TYR A 172 42.11 -23.35 -13.86
CA TYR A 172 42.74 -23.00 -15.15
C TYR A 172 42.76 -24.11 -16.23
N ALA A 173 42.24 -25.31 -15.96
CA ALA A 173 42.25 -26.46 -16.86
C ALA A 173 41.04 -26.57 -17.80
N SER A 174 39.94 -25.84 -17.57
CA SER A 174 38.72 -25.99 -18.40
C SER A 174 38.67 -25.09 -19.64
N GLN A 175 39.73 -24.31 -19.92
CA GLN A 175 39.79 -23.40 -21.08
C GLN A 175 40.52 -24.00 -22.30
N ALA A 176 40.90 -25.28 -22.26
CA ALA A 176 41.63 -25.95 -23.35
C ALA A 176 40.75 -26.76 -24.33
N ALA A 177 39.43 -26.79 -24.15
CA ALA A 177 38.53 -27.55 -25.02
C ALA A 177 37.53 -26.63 -25.74
N ALA A 178 38.03 -25.80 -26.65
CA ALA A 178 37.22 -25.15 -27.68
C ALA A 178 37.73 -25.59 -29.07
N PRO A 179 36.93 -26.28 -29.90
CA PRO A 179 37.32 -26.60 -31.27
C PRO A 179 37.28 -25.33 -32.14
N ARG A 180 38.44 -25.05 -32.71
CA ARG A 180 38.73 -24.02 -33.71
C ARG A 180 38.12 -24.42 -35.06
N ALA A 181 37.16 -23.64 -35.57
CA ALA A 181 36.72 -23.71 -36.96
C ALA A 181 36.88 -22.34 -37.64
N ALA A 182 37.32 -22.40 -38.90
CA ALA A 182 38.02 -21.40 -39.68
C ALA A 182 37.25 -20.09 -39.98
N GLN A 183 37.99 -18.97 -39.96
CA GLN A 183 37.77 -17.84 -40.88
C GLN A 183 38.40 -18.15 -42.25
N PRO A 184 37.91 -17.51 -43.33
CA PRO A 184 38.68 -16.42 -43.93
C PRO A 184 37.78 -15.18 -44.17
N ALA A 185 38.17 -13.95 -43.81
CA ALA A 185 39.20 -13.04 -44.35
C ALA A 185 38.73 -12.18 -45.54
N GLN A 186 39.13 -10.89 -45.47
CA GLN A 186 39.04 -9.78 -46.42
C GLN A 186 37.76 -8.92 -46.37
N ALA A 187 37.78 -7.60 -46.52
CA ALA A 187 38.78 -6.52 -46.47
C ALA A 187 37.99 -5.22 -46.71
N ALA A 188 38.66 -4.09 -46.45
CA ALA A 188 38.39 -2.76 -47.01
C ALA A 188 37.51 -1.77 -46.21
N ALA A 189 38.17 -0.65 -45.95
CA ALA A 189 37.74 0.58 -45.32
C ALA A 189 36.83 1.44 -46.21
N ALA A 190 36.00 2.28 -45.59
CA ALA A 190 35.67 3.60 -46.13
C ALA A 190 35.06 4.52 -45.06
N THR A 191 35.84 5.50 -44.64
CA THR A 191 35.44 6.72 -43.95
C THR A 191 34.55 7.56 -44.86
N GLN A 192 33.36 7.98 -44.42
CA GLN A 192 32.69 9.14 -45.01
C GLN A 192 32.15 10.09 -43.93
N LYS A 193 32.94 11.15 -43.73
CA LYS A 193 32.46 12.48 -43.35
C LYS A 193 31.54 12.98 -44.47
N ARG A 194 30.36 13.50 -44.15
CA ARG A 194 29.70 14.45 -45.04
C ARG A 194 29.03 15.56 -44.25
N SER A 195 29.37 16.77 -44.70
CA SER A 195 29.13 18.06 -44.13
C SER A 195 28.03 18.79 -44.92
N VAL A 196 27.36 19.72 -44.24
CA VAL A 196 26.66 20.91 -44.75
C VAL A 196 25.50 20.73 -45.73
N ARG A 197 24.29 21.18 -45.32
CA ARG A 197 23.53 22.21 -46.05
C ARG A 197 22.48 22.91 -45.20
N THR A 198 22.70 24.21 -45.06
CA THR A 198 21.83 25.31 -44.64
C THR A 198 20.81 25.69 -45.71
N ALA A 199 19.58 26.00 -45.29
CA ALA A 199 18.65 26.96 -45.92
C ALA A 199 17.60 27.32 -44.84
N ALA A 200 17.64 28.49 -44.21
CA ALA A 200 17.26 29.83 -44.68
C ALA A 200 15.74 30.10 -44.62
N SER A 201 15.41 31.04 -43.72
CA SER A 201 14.39 32.08 -43.80
C SER A 201 12.93 31.70 -44.08
N GLN A 202 12.06 31.94 -43.09
CA GLN A 202 10.93 32.85 -43.29
C GLN A 202 10.73 33.76 -42.06
N LYS A 203 10.60 35.04 -42.39
CA LYS A 203 10.44 36.25 -41.62
C LYS A 203 9.08 36.78 -42.06
N GLU A 204 8.18 37.13 -41.14
CA GLU A 204 7.11 38.14 -41.29
C GLU A 204 6.21 38.12 -40.04
N THR A 205 6.27 39.16 -39.19
CA THR A 205 5.43 40.37 -39.12
C THR A 205 4.35 40.26 -38.05
N GLY A 206 4.50 41.07 -36.97
CA GLY A 206 3.36 41.45 -36.12
C GLY A 206 2.40 42.36 -36.89
N PRO A 207 1.19 42.66 -36.36
CA PRO A 207 1.09 43.70 -35.31
C PRO A 207 -0.11 43.62 -34.32
N LYS A 208 0.08 44.30 -33.17
CA LYS A 208 -0.85 45.19 -32.42
C LYS A 208 -2.24 44.75 -31.87
N SER A 209 -2.38 45.06 -30.56
CA SER A 209 -3.45 45.82 -29.85
C SER A 209 -4.78 45.20 -29.38
N ASN A 210 -5.08 45.47 -28.10
CA ASN A 210 -6.35 45.89 -27.43
C ASN A 210 -6.43 45.18 -26.06
N ARG A 211 -6.37 45.83 -24.88
CA ARG A 211 -7.03 47.01 -24.28
C ARG A 211 -8.56 46.86 -24.15
N GLN A 212 -9.01 46.81 -22.88
CA GLN A 212 -10.37 47.01 -22.33
C GLN A 212 -11.30 45.78 -22.45
N LEU A 213 -11.93 45.28 -21.38
CA LEU A 213 -12.96 45.87 -20.50
C LEU A 213 -12.82 45.28 -19.06
N LYS A 214 -12.90 46.03 -17.94
CA LYS A 214 -14.14 46.47 -17.21
C LYS A 214 -15.18 45.34 -17.13
N LYS A 215 -15.85 44.98 -16.03
CA LYS A 215 -16.22 45.65 -14.77
C LYS A 215 -17.07 44.64 -13.97
N GLU A 216 -17.14 44.82 -12.64
CA GLU A 216 -18.26 44.45 -11.75
C GLU A 216 -18.50 42.94 -11.49
N ALA A 217 -18.84 42.46 -10.30
CA ALA A 217 -19.57 43.08 -9.20
C ALA A 217 -19.04 42.70 -7.82
N LYS A 218 -19.29 43.65 -6.91
CA LYS A 218 -19.03 43.70 -5.49
C LYS A 218 -20.26 43.20 -4.72
N LEU A 219 -20.00 42.71 -3.50
CA LEU A 219 -20.81 42.87 -2.27
C LEU A 219 -22.20 42.18 -2.16
N ALA A 220 -22.29 41.23 -1.23
CA ALA A 220 -23.14 41.22 -0.01
C ALA A 220 -22.89 39.86 0.69
N LYS A 221 -22.30 39.72 1.88
CA LYS A 221 -22.59 40.26 3.23
C LYS A 221 -24.00 39.92 3.75
N LYS A 222 -24.00 39.00 4.73
CA LYS A 222 -24.74 39.02 6.01
C LYS A 222 -26.10 38.30 6.09
N ALA A 223 -26.11 37.16 6.79
CA ALA A 223 -27.06 36.69 7.82
C ALA A 223 -26.73 35.20 8.07
N GLY A 224 -26.51 34.63 9.26
CA GLY A 224 -26.94 35.01 10.61
C GLY A 224 -28.14 34.15 11.02
N ALA A 225 -27.90 33.01 11.69
CA ALA A 225 -28.75 32.38 12.74
C ALA A 225 -28.29 30.93 12.98
N THR A 226 -27.66 30.59 14.12
CA THR A 226 -28.28 30.06 15.35
C THR A 226 -29.05 28.74 15.17
N ALA A 227 -28.44 27.61 15.56
CA ALA A 227 -29.14 26.48 16.18
C ALA A 227 -28.12 25.56 16.89
N ALA A 228 -28.27 25.46 18.21
CA ALA A 228 -27.50 24.60 19.10
C ALA A 228 -27.93 23.12 18.97
N PRO A 229 -27.09 22.15 19.40
CA PRO A 229 -27.44 20.74 19.42
C PRO A 229 -28.33 20.38 20.62
N PRO A 230 -29.27 19.42 20.50
CA PRO A 230 -30.02 18.95 21.65
C PRO A 230 -29.17 18.03 22.52
N THR A 231 -29.02 18.47 23.77
CA THR A 231 -28.68 17.70 24.95
C THR A 231 -29.81 16.70 25.25
N GLN A 232 -29.49 15.41 25.46
CA GLN A 232 -30.34 14.52 26.24
C GLN A 232 -29.52 13.90 27.37
N THR A 233 -30.05 14.05 28.58
CA THR A 233 -29.54 13.57 29.86
C THR A 233 -30.66 12.76 30.51
N ALA A 234 -30.43 11.46 30.75
CA ALA A 234 -30.95 10.63 31.87
C ALA A 234 -30.40 9.20 31.68
N ARG A 235 -29.47 8.63 32.48
CA ARG A 235 -29.50 8.08 33.87
C ARG A 235 -30.35 6.79 34.04
N PRO A 236 -30.05 5.89 35.01
CA PRO A 236 -28.98 4.88 35.01
C PRO A 236 -29.51 3.44 35.25
N VAL A 237 -28.75 2.39 34.90
CA VAL A 237 -28.96 1.04 35.48
C VAL A 237 -27.62 0.49 35.96
N THR A 238 -27.62 0.23 37.26
CA THR A 238 -26.57 -0.35 38.10
C THR A 238 -26.34 -1.83 37.76
N GLY A 239 -25.09 -2.24 37.66
CA GLY A 239 -24.69 -3.64 37.49
C GLY A 239 -23.18 -3.81 37.31
N GLU A 240 -22.43 -3.63 38.40
CA GLU A 240 -21.05 -4.12 38.57
C GLU A 240 -21.08 -5.60 39.06
N PRO A 241 -19.96 -6.34 39.18
CA PRO A 241 -18.59 -6.09 38.68
C PRO A 241 -17.94 -7.35 38.03
N ALA A 242 -16.89 -7.17 37.21
CA ALA A 242 -15.69 -8.04 37.19
C ALA A 242 -14.72 -7.69 36.04
N THR A 243 -13.59 -7.09 36.41
CA THR A 243 -12.23 -7.36 35.92
C THR A 243 -11.95 -7.39 34.40
N ARG A 244 -11.43 -6.27 33.85
CA ARG A 244 -10.11 -6.21 33.17
C ARG A 244 -9.80 -4.78 32.68
N PRO A 245 -8.60 -4.22 32.93
CA PRO A 245 -8.20 -2.96 32.31
C PRO A 245 -7.48 -3.26 30.98
N GLU A 246 -8.19 -3.19 29.87
CA GLU A 246 -7.57 -3.11 28.55
C GLU A 246 -7.63 -1.66 28.03
N SER A 247 -6.49 -0.99 28.17
CA SER A 247 -5.90 -0.17 27.12
C SER A 247 -6.77 0.95 26.56
N GLU A 248 -7.00 1.95 27.39
CA GLU A 248 -7.47 3.27 26.99
C GLU A 248 -6.40 3.94 26.09
N TRP A 249 -6.52 3.80 24.77
CA TRP A 249 -5.72 4.57 23.82
C TRP A 249 -6.06 6.04 23.94
N THR A 250 -5.30 6.76 24.77
CA THR A 250 -5.42 8.20 24.92
C THR A 250 -4.98 8.85 23.61
N VAL A 251 -5.93 9.46 22.89
CA VAL A 251 -5.66 10.20 21.65
C VAL A 251 -4.66 11.33 21.94
N ALA A 252 -3.42 11.14 21.50
CA ALA A 252 -2.34 12.13 21.58
C ALA A 252 -2.69 13.37 20.72
N GLY A 253 -3.44 14.30 21.31
CA GLY A 253 -3.84 15.54 20.65
C GLY A 253 -4.72 16.48 21.48
N ALA A 254 -5.41 15.97 22.52
CA ALA A 254 -6.32 16.78 23.34
C ALA A 254 -5.60 17.77 24.28
N ALA A 255 -4.38 17.47 24.72
CA ALA A 255 -3.66 18.27 25.71
C ALA A 255 -3.29 19.69 25.23
N LYS A 256 -2.98 19.88 23.93
CA LYS A 256 -2.62 21.21 23.38
C LYS A 256 -3.82 22.16 23.25
N LYS A 257 -5.04 21.65 23.02
CA LYS A 257 -6.25 22.48 22.88
C LYS A 257 -6.74 23.02 24.23
N SER A 258 -6.64 22.23 25.31
CA SER A 258 -7.00 22.64 26.67
C SER A 258 -6.17 23.82 27.19
N LYS A 259 -4.85 23.85 26.92
CA LYS A 259 -3.96 24.94 27.37
C LYS A 259 -4.32 26.31 26.76
N LYS A 260 -4.80 26.33 25.51
CA LYS A 260 -5.19 27.58 24.82
C LYS A 260 -6.55 28.12 25.30
N ALA A 261 -7.48 27.24 25.68
CA ALA A 261 -8.76 27.65 26.27
C ALA A 261 -8.57 28.27 27.66
N ARG A 262 -7.73 27.66 28.50
CA ARG A 262 -7.42 28.18 29.86
C ARG A 262 -6.73 29.54 29.84
N GLN A 263 -5.86 29.82 28.87
CA GLN A 263 -5.23 31.14 28.72
C GLN A 263 -6.22 32.23 28.30
N ARG A 264 -7.21 31.93 27.45
CA ARG A 264 -8.22 32.91 27.05
C ARG A 264 -9.16 33.27 28.20
N ALA A 265 -9.59 32.28 28.98
CA ALA A 265 -10.41 32.52 30.18
C ALA A 265 -9.69 33.39 31.20
N LYS A 266 -8.38 33.14 31.45
CA LYS A 266 -7.60 33.95 32.40
C LYS A 266 -7.42 35.41 31.93
N LYS A 267 -7.32 35.64 30.61
CA LYS A 267 -7.22 36.99 30.04
C LYS A 267 -8.56 37.75 30.07
N GLN A 268 -9.69 37.06 29.93
CA GLN A 268 -11.01 37.67 30.11
C GLN A 268 -11.28 38.06 31.56
N ALA A 269 -11.00 37.16 32.51
CA ALA A 269 -11.18 37.45 33.93
C ALA A 269 -10.34 38.65 34.41
N GLN A 270 -9.10 38.79 33.92
CA GLN A 270 -8.28 39.97 34.21
C GLN A 270 -8.84 41.27 33.63
N LYS A 271 -9.50 41.19 32.45
CA LYS A 271 -10.09 42.37 31.83
C LYS A 271 -11.37 42.83 32.56
N GLU A 272 -12.18 41.90 33.03
CA GLU A 272 -13.37 42.21 33.84
C GLU A 272 -12.99 42.81 35.20
N GLN A 273 -11.99 42.26 35.90
CA GLN A 273 -11.50 42.84 37.15
C GLN A 273 -10.87 44.23 37.00
N ALA A 274 -10.29 44.54 35.84
CA ALA A 274 -9.78 45.87 35.55
C ALA A 274 -10.92 46.87 35.29
N ALA A 275 -11.97 46.45 34.58
CA ALA A 275 -13.13 47.29 34.30
C ALA A 275 -13.95 47.58 35.58
N GLU A 276 -14.03 46.65 36.52
CA GLU A 276 -14.75 46.84 37.79
C GLU A 276 -13.97 47.71 38.79
N ARG A 277 -12.67 47.94 38.59
CA ARG A 277 -11.85 48.86 39.41
C ARG A 277 -11.84 50.30 38.91
N GLU A 278 -12.22 50.52 37.65
CA GLU A 278 -12.34 51.86 37.05
C GLU A 278 -13.77 52.43 37.10
N ALA A 279 -14.74 51.63 37.55
CA ALA A 279 -16.12 52.04 37.84
C ALA A 279 -16.29 52.35 39.32
#